data_AF-A0A6G0ADU1-F1
#
_entry.id   AF-A0A6G0ADU1-F1
#
_cell.length_a   1.000
_cell.length_b   1.000
_cell.length_c   1.000
_cell.angle_alpha   90.00
_cell.angle_beta   90.00
_cell.angle_gamma   90.00
#
_symmetry.space_group_name_H-M   'P 1'
#
loop_
_entity.id
_entity.type
_entity.pdbx_description
1 polymer ?
#
loop_
_entity_poly.entity_id
_entity_poly.type
_entity_poly.pdbx_seq_one_letter_code
_entity_poly.pdbx_strand_id
1 'polypeptide(L)'
;MDYWGIDFANADLPTGQAGTGWAVGEGGAVIKTTNGGQKWIWYESGVENTLRTVASVNNGQRVIAAGDGGIIIISEDAGETWIQLSSPTTRNIWNLQMITDEIGWMVGERGTALKTTDGGLIWVQQSMPYPTAPYWDVSFIDTSEHLQGASQERLFIQRMEVLTG
;
A
#
# COMPACT_ATOMS: atom_id res chain seq x y z
N MET A 1 -19.49 -6.04 4.28
CA MET A 1 -18.35 -5.12 4.48
C MET A 1 -17.13 -5.99 4.43
N ASP A 2 -16.56 -6.04 3.23
CA ASP A 2 -15.39 -6.85 2.94
C ASP A 2 -14.13 -5.99 3.07
N TYR A 3 -13.06 -6.60 3.58
CA TYR A 3 -11.74 -5.98 3.67
C TYR A 3 -10.81 -6.60 2.62
N TRP A 4 -10.04 -5.75 1.96
CA TRP A 4 -9.23 -6.12 0.80
C TRP A 4 -7.72 -5.97 1.08
N GLY A 5 -7.35 -4.98 1.88
CA GLY A 5 -5.96 -4.71 2.25
C GLY A 5 -5.74 -4.81 3.75
N ILE A 6 -4.58 -5.31 4.15
CA ILE A 6 -4.12 -5.31 5.55
C ILE A 6 -2.62 -5.05 5.58
N ASP A 7 -2.18 -4.25 6.55
CA ASP A 7 -0.77 -4.00 6.81
C ASP A 7 -0.50 -3.86 8.31
N PHE A 8 0.71 -4.22 8.72
CA PHE A 8 1.19 -4.07 10.10
C PHE A 8 2.50 -3.29 10.08
N ALA A 9 2.63 -2.32 10.98
CA ALA A 9 3.90 -1.63 11.17
C ALA A 9 4.98 -2.63 11.60
N ASN A 10 6.16 -2.55 10.99
CA ASN A 10 7.28 -3.44 11.31
C ASN A 10 7.56 -3.44 12.82
N ALA A 11 7.41 -4.62 13.42
CA ALA A 11 7.54 -4.82 14.86
C ALA A 11 9.01 -4.99 15.26
N ASP A 12 9.82 -3.92 15.15
CA ASP A 12 11.13 -3.86 15.82
C ASP A 12 10.99 -3.55 17.31
N LEU A 13 9.86 -3.89 17.93
CA LEU A 13 9.64 -3.68 19.35
C LEU A 13 10.31 -4.82 20.12
N PRO A 14 11.37 -4.54 20.91
CA PRO A 14 11.92 -5.52 21.81
C PRO A 14 10.84 -5.80 22.85
N THR A 15 10.38 -7.04 22.92
CA THR A 15 9.40 -7.60 23.87
C THR A 15 7.91 -7.37 23.56
N GLY A 16 7.32 -8.26 22.77
CA GLY A 16 5.92 -8.72 22.97
C GLY A 16 4.79 -7.68 22.92
N GLN A 17 5.05 -6.45 22.48
CA GLN A 17 4.00 -5.48 22.20
C GLN A 17 3.28 -5.92 20.93
N ALA A 18 2.02 -6.27 21.10
CA ALA A 18 1.21 -6.76 20.01
C ALA A 18 1.01 -5.63 19.00
N GLY A 19 1.47 -5.84 17.76
CA GLY A 19 1.73 -4.77 16.79
C GLY A 19 0.52 -3.94 16.38
N THR A 20 0.78 -2.69 15.98
CA THR A 20 -0.21 -1.84 15.34
C THR A 20 -0.41 -2.28 13.90
N GLY A 21 -1.66 -2.37 13.46
CA GLY A 21 -2.00 -2.72 12.09
C GLY A 21 -3.30 -2.09 11.62
N TRP A 22 -3.51 -2.09 10.31
CA TRP A 22 -4.66 -1.48 9.65
C TRP A 22 -5.22 -2.44 8.62
N ALA A 23 -6.55 -2.47 8.47
CA ALA A 23 -7.20 -3.12 7.36
C ALA A 23 -8.22 -2.19 6.71
N VAL A 24 -8.33 -2.27 5.39
CA VAL A 24 -9.14 -1.36 4.58
C VAL A 24 -10.06 -2.12 3.62
N GLY A 25 -11.20 -1.52 3.28
CA GLY A 25 -12.27 -2.28 2.63
C GLY A 25 -13.33 -1.48 1.87
N GLU A 26 -14.45 -2.15 1.61
CA GLU A 26 -15.63 -1.58 0.95
C GLU A 26 -16.15 -0.32 1.66
N GLY A 27 -16.68 0.63 0.89
CA GLY A 27 -17.34 1.82 1.46
C GLY A 27 -16.39 2.74 2.22
N GLY A 28 -15.10 2.74 1.90
CA GLY A 28 -14.07 3.49 2.62
C GLY A 28 -13.74 2.92 4.01
N ALA A 29 -14.06 1.66 4.27
CA ALA A 29 -13.81 1.04 5.56
C ALA A 29 -12.33 1.10 5.96
N VAL A 30 -12.08 1.54 7.20
CA VAL A 30 -10.76 1.48 7.85
C VAL A 30 -10.94 0.97 9.28
N ILE A 31 -10.20 -0.09 9.61
CA ILE A 31 -10.07 -0.57 10.98
C ILE A 31 -8.60 -0.62 11.39
N LYS A 32 -8.34 -0.35 12.66
CA LYS A 32 -7.00 -0.35 13.27
C LYS A 32 -6.96 -1.28 14.47
N THR A 33 -5.86 -1.97 14.63
CA THR A 33 -5.50 -2.72 15.83
C THR A 33 -4.26 -2.11 16.46
N THR A 34 -4.14 -2.19 17.79
CA THR A 34 -2.92 -1.87 18.54
C THR A 34 -2.51 -3.06 19.41
N ASN A 35 -3.03 -4.24 19.10
CA ASN A 35 -2.81 -5.46 19.85
C ASN A 35 -2.63 -6.69 18.95
N GLY A 36 -1.94 -6.51 17.82
CA GLY A 36 -1.56 -7.61 16.93
C GLY A 36 -2.75 -8.31 16.29
N GLY A 37 -3.83 -7.57 16.05
CA GLY A 37 -5.04 -8.08 15.38
C GLY A 37 -6.01 -8.84 16.28
N GLN A 38 -5.80 -8.87 17.61
CA GLN A 38 -6.76 -9.49 18.54
C GLN A 38 -8.06 -8.68 18.66
N LYS A 39 -7.97 -7.35 18.55
CA LYS A 39 -9.11 -6.44 18.52
C LYS A 39 -8.88 -5.36 17.45
N TRP A 40 -9.95 -5.05 16.74
CA TRP A 40 -9.99 -4.03 15.71
C TRP A 40 -11.02 -2.95 16.06
N ILE A 41 -10.67 -1.69 15.80
CA ILE A 41 -11.51 -0.52 16.07
C ILE A 41 -11.68 0.24 14.76
N TRP A 42 -12.91 0.71 14.51
CA TRP A 42 -13.27 1.49 13.33
C TRP A 42 -12.77 2.93 13.42
N TYR A 43 -12.30 3.45 12.29
CA TYR A 43 -11.92 4.85 12.10
C TYR A 43 -12.57 5.38 10.82
N GLU A 44 -13.02 6.63 10.86
CA GLU A 44 -13.61 7.30 9.70
C GLU A 44 -12.50 7.70 8.72
N SER A 45 -12.64 7.28 7.46
CA SER A 45 -11.69 7.63 6.39
C SER A 45 -12.07 8.90 5.62
N GLY A 46 -13.33 9.34 5.75
CA GLY A 46 -13.87 10.48 5.01
C GLY A 46 -14.16 10.20 3.53
N VAL A 47 -14.07 8.94 3.08
CA VAL A 47 -14.34 8.54 1.68
C VAL A 47 -15.32 7.37 1.63
N GLU A 48 -15.99 7.20 0.48
CA GLU A 48 -16.93 6.07 0.26
C GLU A 48 -16.42 5.05 -0.77
N ASN A 49 -15.32 5.38 -1.47
CA ASN A 49 -14.69 4.46 -2.42
C ASN A 49 -14.16 3.22 -1.70
N THR A 50 -14.26 2.05 -2.33
CA THR A 50 -13.60 0.84 -1.84
C THR A 50 -12.09 1.05 -1.81
N LEU A 51 -11.52 0.93 -0.61
CA LEU A 51 -10.08 0.88 -0.40
C LEU A 51 -9.62 -0.56 -0.58
N ARG A 52 -8.60 -0.77 -1.41
CA ARG A 52 -8.13 -2.09 -1.84
C ARG A 52 -6.82 -2.50 -1.21
N THR A 53 -6.00 -1.52 -0.87
CA THR A 53 -4.64 -1.74 -0.40
C THR A 53 -4.27 -0.68 0.63
N VAL A 54 -3.40 -1.06 1.56
CA VAL A 54 -2.90 -0.19 2.62
C VAL A 54 -1.44 -0.55 2.87
N ALA A 55 -0.61 0.46 3.16
CA ALA A 55 0.77 0.29 3.58
C ALA A 55 1.14 1.37 4.61
N SER A 56 2.00 1.02 5.54
CA SER A 56 2.50 1.90 6.58
C SER A 56 4.00 2.13 6.45
N VAL A 57 4.44 3.32 6.86
CA VAL A 57 5.85 3.75 6.88
C VAL A 57 6.12 4.54 8.16
N ASN A 58 7.39 4.86 8.42
CA ASN A 58 7.84 5.55 9.63
C ASN A 58 7.35 4.84 10.89
N ASN A 59 7.53 3.51 10.95
CA ASN A 59 7.04 2.65 12.03
C ASN A 59 5.54 2.78 12.31
N GLY A 60 4.74 2.99 11.26
CA GLY A 60 3.30 3.09 11.40
C GLY A 60 2.76 4.47 11.72
N GLN A 61 3.62 5.49 11.82
CA GLN A 61 3.16 6.87 12.02
C GLN A 61 2.39 7.37 10.81
N ARG A 62 2.83 6.98 9.60
CA ARG A 62 2.17 7.30 8.35
C ARG A 62 1.56 6.06 7.73
N VAL A 63 0.32 6.18 7.27
CA VAL A 63 -0.43 5.09 6.66
C VAL A 63 -1.06 5.60 5.37
N ILE A 64 -0.91 4.85 4.29
CA ILE A 64 -1.42 5.20 2.97
C ILE A 64 -2.40 4.09 2.56
N ALA A 65 -3.58 4.46 2.11
CA ALA A 65 -4.53 3.52 1.51
C ALA A 65 -4.99 4.02 0.15
N ALA A 66 -5.26 3.08 -0.76
CA ALA A 66 -5.70 3.39 -2.11
C ALA A 66 -6.68 2.35 -2.65
N GLY A 67 -7.43 2.71 -3.70
CA GLY A 67 -8.45 1.81 -4.22
C GLY A 67 -9.18 2.29 -5.47
N ASP A 68 -10.49 2.06 -5.49
CA ASP A 68 -11.34 2.29 -6.66
C ASP A 68 -11.43 3.76 -7.06
N GLY A 69 -11.47 4.00 -8.38
CA GLY A 69 -11.50 5.35 -8.94
C GLY A 69 -10.20 6.14 -8.75
N GLY A 70 -9.10 5.46 -8.40
CA GLY A 70 -7.81 6.10 -8.15
C GLY A 70 -7.75 6.84 -6.83
N ILE A 71 -8.66 6.55 -5.89
CA ILE A 71 -8.66 7.16 -4.55
C ILE A 71 -7.33 6.86 -3.84
N ILE A 72 -6.76 7.88 -3.20
CA ILE A 72 -5.59 7.77 -2.34
C ILE A 72 -5.88 8.60 -1.10
N ILE A 73 -5.78 7.97 0.07
CA ILE A 73 -5.87 8.64 1.36
C ILE A 73 -4.59 8.38 2.15
N ILE A 74 -4.20 9.36 2.97
CA ILE A 74 -3.05 9.28 3.85
C ILE A 74 -3.43 9.70 5.26
N SER A 75 -2.83 9.06 6.23
CA SER A 75 -2.82 9.46 7.63
C SER A 75 -1.39 9.72 8.06
N GLU A 76 -1.19 10.75 8.89
CA GLU A 76 0.10 11.11 9.51
C GLU A 76 0.06 10.90 11.04
N ASP A 77 -1.00 10.28 11.56
CA ASP A 77 -1.26 10.03 12.98
C ASP A 77 -1.64 8.56 13.25
N ALA A 78 -0.96 7.65 12.54
CA ALA A 78 -1.14 6.21 12.68
C ALA A 78 -2.57 5.73 12.39
N GLY A 79 -3.23 6.32 11.40
CA GLY A 79 -4.57 5.96 10.93
C GLY A 79 -5.71 6.48 11.80
N GLU A 80 -5.47 7.49 12.65
CA GLU A 80 -6.53 8.10 13.47
C GLU A 80 -7.36 9.11 12.68
N THR A 81 -6.70 9.92 11.84
CA THR A 81 -7.33 10.82 10.89
C THR A 81 -6.76 10.63 9.48
N TRP A 82 -7.61 10.87 8.48
CA TRP A 82 -7.30 10.64 7.07
C TRP A 82 -7.57 11.87 6.23
N ILE A 83 -6.69 12.13 5.26
CA ILE A 83 -6.87 13.14 4.23
C ILE A 83 -6.78 12.50 2.85
N GLN A 84 -7.63 12.94 1.93
CA GLN A 84 -7.56 12.51 0.53
C GLN A 84 -6.47 13.30 -0.21
N LEU A 85 -5.60 12.58 -0.92
CA LEU A 85 -4.58 13.17 -1.78
C LEU A 85 -5.06 13.29 -3.23
N SER A 86 -4.41 14.19 -3.98
CA SER A 86 -4.60 14.25 -5.43
C SER A 86 -4.00 13.01 -6.09
N SER A 87 -4.74 12.40 -7.00
CA SER A 87 -4.30 11.22 -7.74
C SER A 87 -4.01 11.56 -9.21
N PRO A 88 -2.89 11.08 -9.78
CA PRO A 88 -2.59 11.26 -11.21
C PRO A 88 -3.43 10.36 -12.13
N THR A 89 -4.31 9.53 -11.56
CA THR A 89 -5.16 8.59 -12.30
C THR A 89 -6.57 8.54 -11.69
N THR A 90 -7.55 8.17 -12.50
CA THR A 90 -8.91 7.83 -12.05
C THR A 90 -9.20 6.34 -12.15
N ARG A 91 -8.16 5.54 -12.41
CA ARG A 91 -8.25 4.07 -12.58
C ARG A 91 -8.09 3.38 -11.25
N ASN A 92 -8.65 2.18 -11.15
CA ASN A 92 -8.58 1.41 -9.91
C ASN A 92 -7.12 1.07 -9.57
N ILE A 93 -6.74 1.37 -8.32
CA ILE A 93 -5.48 0.95 -7.72
C ILE A 93 -5.74 -0.33 -6.95
N TRP A 94 -4.98 -1.39 -7.23
CA TRP A 94 -5.21 -2.70 -6.64
C TRP A 94 -4.17 -3.07 -5.60
N ASN A 95 -2.94 -2.56 -5.74
CA ASN A 95 -1.88 -2.87 -4.81
C ASN A 95 -0.94 -1.66 -4.62
N LEU A 96 -0.38 -1.58 -3.42
CA LEU A 96 0.55 -0.58 -2.94
C LEU A 96 1.63 -1.31 -2.13
N GLN A 97 2.88 -1.02 -2.43
CA GLN A 97 4.00 -1.42 -1.58
C GLN A 97 4.97 -0.26 -1.39
N MET A 98 5.37 -0.04 -0.14
CA MET A 98 6.46 0.86 0.21
C MET A 98 7.74 0.03 0.34
N ILE A 99 8.83 0.53 -0.27
CA ILE A 99 10.17 -0.09 -0.25
C ILE A 99 10.95 0.44 0.94
N THR A 100 10.90 1.75 1.11
CA THR A 100 11.47 2.51 2.22
C THR A 100 10.39 3.44 2.76
N ASP A 101 10.72 4.24 3.77
CA ASP A 101 9.79 5.24 4.29
C ASP A 101 9.44 6.33 3.25
N GLU A 102 10.27 6.49 2.21
CA GLU A 102 10.12 7.50 1.16
C GLU A 102 9.71 6.92 -0.19
N ILE A 103 10.18 5.73 -0.55
CA ILE A 103 10.00 5.18 -1.90
C ILE A 103 8.93 4.10 -1.88
N GLY A 104 7.96 4.20 -2.78
CA GLY A 104 6.91 3.20 -2.93
C GLY A 104 6.25 3.23 -4.29
N TRP A 105 5.44 2.21 -4.55
CA TRP A 105 4.76 1.98 -5.82
C TRP A 105 3.32 1.55 -5.62
N MET A 106 2.44 2.08 -6.47
CA MET A 106 1.07 1.60 -6.63
C MET A 106 0.90 1.04 -8.03
N VAL A 107 0.10 -0.01 -8.16
CA VAL A 107 -0.24 -0.60 -9.46
C VAL A 107 -1.74 -0.86 -9.56
N GLY A 108 -2.24 -0.91 -10.79
CA GLY A 108 -3.65 -1.16 -11.01
C GLY A 108 -4.09 -1.29 -12.45
N GLU A 109 -5.31 -0.86 -12.70
CA GLU A 109 -6.01 -1.08 -13.96
C GLU A 109 -5.29 -0.40 -15.14
N ARG A 110 -5.20 -1.11 -16.27
CA ARG A 110 -4.73 -0.61 -17.58
C ARG A 110 -3.43 0.22 -17.48
N GLY A 111 -2.32 -0.40 -17.13
CA GLY A 111 -1.01 0.24 -17.16
C GLY A 111 -0.76 1.24 -16.04
N THR A 112 -1.67 1.33 -15.06
CA THR A 112 -1.48 2.19 -13.88
C THR A 112 -0.29 1.68 -13.08
N ALA A 113 0.72 2.53 -12.97
CA ALA A 113 1.90 2.34 -12.14
C ALA A 113 2.32 3.72 -11.65
N LEU A 114 2.18 3.96 -10.35
CA LEU A 114 2.52 5.23 -9.72
C LEU A 114 3.72 5.02 -8.82
N LYS A 115 4.64 5.98 -8.79
CA LYS A 115 5.80 5.97 -7.92
C LYS A 115 5.77 7.19 -7.00
N THR A 116 6.12 7.00 -5.74
CA THR A 116 6.46 8.07 -4.81
C THR A 116 7.94 7.99 -4.44
N THR A 117 8.50 9.14 -4.05
CA THR A 117 9.85 9.28 -3.47
C THR A 117 9.84 10.23 -2.27
N ASP A 118 8.66 10.53 -1.72
CA ASP A 118 8.45 11.41 -0.56
C ASP A 118 7.52 10.79 0.49
N GLY A 119 7.43 9.46 0.48
CA GLY A 119 6.68 8.66 1.44
C GLY A 119 5.17 8.74 1.21
N GLY A 120 4.76 8.81 -0.05
CA GLY A 120 3.36 8.74 -0.46
C GLY A 120 2.60 10.06 -0.45
N LEU A 121 3.28 11.20 -0.25
CA LEU A 121 2.66 12.53 -0.32
C LEU A 121 2.37 12.93 -1.76
N ILE A 122 3.28 12.59 -2.69
CA ILE A 122 3.12 12.82 -4.13
C ILE A 122 3.34 11.51 -4.88
N TRP A 123 2.44 11.25 -5.83
CA TRP A 123 2.47 10.08 -6.72
C TRP A 123 2.61 10.51 -8.17
N VAL A 124 3.58 9.92 -8.87
CA VAL A 124 3.88 10.22 -10.28
C VAL A 124 3.66 8.98 -11.13
N GLN A 125 2.78 9.09 -12.14
CA GLN A 125 2.56 8.03 -13.12
C GLN A 125 3.84 7.70 -13.88
N GLN A 126 4.15 6.42 -13.98
CA GLN A 126 5.30 5.89 -14.68
C GLN A 126 4.89 5.31 -16.03
N SER A 127 5.76 5.43 -17.03
CA SER A 127 5.56 4.77 -18.32
C SER A 127 5.93 3.28 -18.19
N MET A 128 4.94 2.42 -18.38
CA MET A 128 5.12 0.98 -18.30
C MET A 128 5.20 0.35 -19.70
N PRO A 129 5.92 -0.77 -19.87
CA PRO A 129 6.03 -1.46 -21.17
C PRO A 129 4.69 -1.92 -21.76
N TYR A 130 3.68 -2.15 -20.92
CA TYR A 130 2.34 -2.58 -21.33
C TYR A 130 1.27 -1.59 -20.83
N PRO A 131 1.14 -0.41 -21.44
CA PRO A 131 0.35 0.72 -20.92
C PRO A 131 -1.18 0.50 -20.93
N THR A 132 -1.66 -0.57 -21.56
CA THR A 132 -3.07 -0.94 -21.58
C THR A 132 -3.36 -2.20 -20.76
N ALA A 133 -2.34 -2.93 -20.32
CA ALA A 133 -2.50 -4.17 -19.58
C ALA A 133 -2.63 -3.89 -18.08
N PRO A 134 -3.49 -4.61 -17.35
CA PRO A 134 -3.56 -4.48 -15.89
C PRO A 134 -2.28 -4.92 -15.20
N TYR A 135 -1.90 -4.22 -14.13
CA TYR A 135 -0.88 -4.64 -13.17
C TYR A 135 -1.54 -4.90 -11.82
N TRP A 136 -1.52 -6.15 -11.38
CA TRP A 136 -2.29 -6.61 -10.22
C TRP A 136 -1.51 -6.56 -8.91
N ASP A 137 -0.20 -6.75 -9.01
CA ASP A 137 0.67 -6.89 -7.85
C ASP A 137 2.00 -6.20 -8.09
N VAL A 138 2.57 -5.70 -7.01
CA VAL A 138 3.91 -5.14 -6.96
C VAL A 138 4.62 -5.80 -5.80
N SER A 139 5.76 -6.43 -6.08
CA SER A 139 6.61 -7.02 -5.06
C SER A 139 8.05 -6.54 -5.22
N PHE A 140 8.63 -6.10 -4.11
CA PHE A 140 10.07 -5.93 -3.98
C PHE A 140 10.63 -7.15 -3.28
N ILE A 141 11.62 -7.78 -3.91
CA ILE A 141 12.39 -8.84 -3.29
C ILE A 141 13.70 -8.20 -2.87
N ASP A 142 13.93 -8.13 -1.56
CA ASP A 142 15.29 -7.98 -1.06
C ASP A 142 16.01 -9.30 -1.36
N THR A 143 16.77 -9.32 -2.46
CA THR A 143 17.66 -10.44 -2.74
C THR A 143 18.87 -10.29 -1.85
N SER A 144 18.73 -10.63 -0.56
CA SER A 144 19.87 -10.93 0.30
C SER A 144 20.42 -12.31 -0.09
N GLU A 145 20.90 -12.46 -1.32
CA GLU A 145 21.69 -13.63 -1.67
C GLU A 145 23.13 -13.42 -1.22
N HIS A 146 23.61 -14.43 -0.52
CA HIS A 146 24.94 -14.62 0.03
C HIS A 146 26.01 -14.63 -1.07
N LEU A 147 26.22 -13.51 -1.76
CA LEU A 147 27.30 -13.30 -2.71
C LEU A 147 27.97 -11.98 -2.38
N GLN A 148 29.26 -12.09 -2.08
CA GLN A 148 30.11 -11.00 -1.61
C GLN A 148 29.99 -9.77 -2.54
N GLY A 149 29.46 -8.67 -2.00
CA GLY A 149 29.73 -7.33 -2.50
C GLY A 149 28.73 -6.72 -3.50
N ALA A 150 27.42 -6.76 -3.21
CA ALA A 150 26.47 -5.65 -3.43
C ALA A 150 25.03 -6.16 -3.17
N SER A 151 24.35 -5.65 -2.14
CA SER A 151 22.89 -5.73 -2.06
C SER A 151 22.32 -4.80 -3.14
N GLN A 152 21.66 -5.36 -4.15
CA GLN A 152 20.82 -4.57 -5.06
C GLN A 152 19.39 -5.03 -4.89
N GLU A 153 18.55 -4.15 -4.36
CA GLU A 153 17.10 -4.32 -4.38
C GLU A 153 16.63 -4.32 -5.84
N ARG A 154 15.83 -5.32 -6.24
CA ARG A 154 15.21 -5.36 -7.57
C ARG A 154 13.70 -5.24 -7.44
N LEU A 155 13.17 -4.24 -8.14
CA LEU A 155 11.73 -4.08 -8.33
C LEU A 155 11.19 -5.11 -9.30
N PHE A 156 10.25 -5.95 -8.86
CA PHE A 156 9.48 -6.81 -9.73
C PHE A 156 8.01 -6.36 -9.76
N ILE A 157 7.64 -5.63 -10.81
CA ILE A 157 6.23 -5.39 -11.11
C ILE A 157 5.76 -6.59 -11.94
N GLN A 158 5.09 -7.54 -11.28
CA GLN A 158 4.56 -8.70 -11.98
C GLN A 158 3.23 -8.36 -12.65
N ARG A 159 3.18 -8.58 -13.97
CA ARG A 159 1.90 -8.78 -14.66
C ARG A 159 1.39 -10.14 -14.21
N MET A 160 0.14 -10.23 -13.78
CA MET A 160 -0.53 -11.54 -13.72
C MET A 160 -0.71 -11.98 -15.17
N GLU A 161 0.18 -12.85 -15.66
CA GLU A 161 -0.24 -13.76 -16.72
C GLU A 161 -1.33 -14.59 -16.07
N VAL A 162 -2.56 -14.39 -16.52
CA VAL A 162 -3.68 -15.24 -16.13
C VAL A 162 -3.20 -16.67 -16.40
N LEU A 163 -2.99 -17.45 -15.33
CA LEU A 163 -3.11 -18.90 -15.42
C LEU A 163 -4.57 -19.12 -15.84
N THR A 164 -4.83 -18.99 -17.13
CA THR A 164 -6.04 -19.53 -17.73
C THR A 164 -5.91 -21.02 -17.49
N GLY A 165 -6.68 -21.52 -16.52
CA GLY A 165 -7.06 -22.93 -16.55
C GLY A 165 -7.72 -23.26 -17.89
#